data_AF-A0A847VTP4-F1
#
_entry.id   AF-A0A847VTP4-F1
#
_cell.length_a   1.000
_cell.length_b   1.000
_cell.length_c   1.000
_cell.angle_alpha   90.00
_cell.angle_beta   90.00
_cell.angle_gamma   90.00
#
_symmetry.space_group_name_H-M   'P 1'
#
loop_
_entity.id
_entity.type
_entity.pdbx_description
1 polymer ?
#
loop_
_entity_poly.entity_id
_entity_poly.type
_entity_poly.pdbx_seq_one_letter_code
_entity_poly.pdbx_strand_id
1 'polypeptide(L)'
;MNKKNKNFNILDERQKQIVQKACANGYVFLLVYLIAIIVYKFAIEADPILEIIGVLVSAAVVVVSRRLMGDVEQPVDYLNRPLPTGDSKPEKQRRLKNYLINSMLFGLGFAVMDVILLLSAGYDFLEHEAIKEILPNSNGTLVLVLSALAVFAAGFTVSFIFDYLIGECYEIKRYNKMIAKLDEEENKQ
;
A
#
# COMPACT_ATOMS: atom_id res chain seq x y z
N MET A 1 -21.88 -22.48 -44.63
CA MET A 1 -22.73 -21.61 -43.79
C MET A 1 -21.86 -21.07 -42.67
N ASN A 2 -21.35 -19.85 -42.81
CA ASN A 2 -20.30 -19.30 -41.95
C ASN A 2 -20.92 -18.61 -40.72
N LYS A 3 -20.87 -19.26 -39.55
CA LYS A 3 -21.38 -18.70 -38.28
C LYS A 3 -20.42 -17.60 -37.83
N LYS A 4 -20.70 -16.34 -38.20
CA LYS A 4 -20.04 -15.16 -37.61
C LYS A 4 -20.32 -15.18 -36.10
N ASN A 5 -19.32 -15.51 -35.30
CA ASN A 5 -19.29 -15.19 -33.87
C ASN A 5 -19.28 -13.66 -33.75
N LYS A 6 -20.45 -13.04 -33.66
CA LYS A 6 -20.57 -11.65 -33.21
C LYS A 6 -20.24 -11.68 -31.72
N ASN A 7 -19.02 -11.28 -31.37
CA ASN A 7 -18.70 -10.85 -30.01
C ASN A 7 -19.60 -9.66 -29.69
N PHE A 8 -20.75 -9.93 -29.06
CA PHE A 8 -21.55 -8.88 -28.44
C PHE A 8 -20.73 -8.34 -27.28
N ASN A 9 -20.14 -7.17 -27.46
CA ASN A 9 -19.67 -6.37 -26.33
C ASN A 9 -20.94 -5.92 -25.60
N ILE A 10 -21.28 -6.59 -24.50
CA ILE A 10 -22.60 -6.47 -23.81
C ILE A 10 -22.84 -5.05 -23.28
N LEU A 11 -21.79 -4.24 -23.14
CA LEU A 11 -21.85 -2.88 -22.66
C LEU A 11 -21.16 -1.95 -23.66
N ASP A 12 -21.84 -0.84 -23.97
CA ASP A 12 -21.25 0.31 -24.67
C ASP A 12 -20.14 0.94 -23.80
N GLU A 13 -19.18 1.61 -24.43
CA GLU A 13 -18.01 2.21 -23.79
C GLU A 13 -18.42 3.19 -22.67
N ARG A 14 -19.49 3.95 -22.89
CA ARG A 14 -20.10 4.84 -21.88
C ARG A 14 -20.65 4.06 -20.69
N GLN A 15 -21.32 2.95 -20.93
CA GLN A 15 -21.87 2.10 -19.86
C GLN A 15 -20.77 1.42 -19.07
N LYS A 16 -19.69 0.98 -19.73
CA LYS A 16 -18.49 0.45 -19.06
C LYS A 16 -17.87 1.47 -18.11
N GLN A 17 -17.69 2.71 -18.57
CA GLN A 17 -17.14 3.78 -17.72
C GLN A 17 -18.02 4.08 -16.51
N ILE A 18 -19.35 4.09 -16.68
CA ILE A 18 -20.29 4.30 -15.57
C ILE A 18 -20.20 3.14 -14.56
N VAL A 19 -20.21 1.89 -15.04
CA VAL A 19 -20.09 0.70 -14.19
C VAL A 19 -18.75 0.70 -13.45
N GLN A 20 -17.64 0.99 -14.12
CA GLN A 20 -16.32 1.08 -13.49
C GLN A 20 -16.27 2.16 -12.40
N LYS A 21 -16.80 3.36 -12.67
CA LYS A 21 -16.87 4.43 -11.66
C LYS A 21 -17.75 4.04 -10.47
N ALA A 22 -18.89 3.40 -10.71
CA ALA A 22 -19.78 2.92 -9.66
C ALA A 22 -19.10 1.85 -8.80
N CYS A 23 -18.40 0.89 -9.41
CA CYS A 23 -17.62 -0.13 -8.70
C CYS A 23 -16.48 0.49 -7.88
N ALA A 24 -15.75 1.46 -8.44
CA ALA A 24 -14.68 2.16 -7.72
C ALA A 24 -15.22 2.92 -6.50
N ASN A 25 -16.33 3.66 -6.66
CA ASN A 25 -16.97 4.36 -5.56
C ASN A 25 -17.52 3.39 -4.50
N GLY A 26 -18.11 2.27 -4.93
CA GLY A 26 -18.58 1.21 -4.03
C GLY A 26 -17.44 0.57 -3.24
N TYR A 27 -16.29 0.35 -3.88
CA TYR A 27 -15.08 -0.13 -3.22
C TYR A 27 -14.55 0.86 -2.17
N VAL A 28 -14.47 2.15 -2.50
CA VAL A 28 -14.08 3.19 -1.55
C VAL A 28 -15.04 3.24 -0.36
N PHE A 29 -16.35 3.17 -0.63
CA PHE A 29 -17.37 3.13 0.43
C PHE A 29 -17.20 1.90 1.34
N LEU A 30 -16.96 0.71 0.76
CA LEU A 30 -16.69 -0.51 1.53
C LEU A 30 -15.48 -0.35 2.45
N LEU A 31 -14.36 0.20 1.95
CA LEU A 31 -13.17 0.42 2.77
C LEU A 31 -13.44 1.40 3.92
N VAL A 32 -14.08 2.53 3.63
CA VAL A 32 -14.45 3.51 4.66
C VAL A 32 -15.36 2.87 5.72
N TYR A 33 -16.33 2.07 5.29
CA TYR A 33 -17.23 1.34 6.17
C TYR A 33 -16.48 0.35 7.08
N LEU A 34 -15.60 -0.48 6.50
CA LEU A 34 -14.81 -1.45 7.27
C LEU A 34 -13.91 -0.75 8.29
N ILE A 35 -13.25 0.34 7.89
CA ILE A 35 -12.41 1.15 8.81
C ILE A 35 -13.26 1.74 9.94
N ALA A 36 -14.44 2.28 9.63
CA ALA A 36 -15.33 2.84 10.65
C ALA A 36 -15.80 1.77 11.66
N ILE A 37 -16.11 0.56 11.19
CA ILE A 37 -16.48 -0.56 12.07
C ILE A 37 -15.30 -1.02 12.92
N ILE A 38 -14.09 -1.07 12.38
CA ILE A 38 -12.87 -1.40 13.15
C ILE A 38 -12.72 -0.39 14.29
N VAL A 39 -12.79 0.91 14.00
CA VAL A 39 -12.71 1.97 15.02
C VAL A 39 -13.82 1.84 16.05
N TYR A 40 -15.06 1.60 15.62
CA TYR A 40 -16.21 1.41 16.50
C TYR A 40 -16.00 0.21 17.43
N LYS A 41 -15.57 -0.94 16.90
CA LYS A 41 -15.33 -2.17 17.65
C LYS A 41 -14.21 -1.99 18.67
N PHE A 42 -13.11 -1.32 18.31
CA PHE A 42 -12.08 -0.96 19.29
C PHE A 42 -12.63 -0.08 20.42
N ALA A 43 -13.53 0.86 20.12
CA ALA A 43 -14.13 1.73 21.12
C ALA A 43 -15.08 1.02 22.10
N ILE A 44 -15.63 -0.14 21.72
CA ILE A 44 -16.50 -0.96 22.58
C ILE A 44 -15.81 -2.25 23.06
N GLU A 45 -14.49 -2.33 22.94
CA GLU A 45 -13.68 -3.51 23.32
C GLU A 45 -14.13 -4.82 22.64
N ALA A 46 -14.69 -4.73 21.43
CA ALA A 46 -15.12 -5.87 20.62
C ALA A 46 -14.04 -6.27 19.60
N ASP A 47 -14.05 -7.55 19.21
CA ASP A 47 -13.07 -8.12 18.29
C ASP A 47 -13.29 -7.67 16.82
N PRO A 48 -12.33 -6.92 16.21
CA PRO A 48 -12.41 -6.44 14.84
C PRO A 48 -11.72 -7.36 13.79
N ILE A 49 -11.31 -8.58 14.17
CA ILE A 49 -10.52 -9.47 13.30
C ILE A 49 -11.17 -9.69 11.92
N LEU A 50 -12.50 -9.88 11.85
CA LEU A 50 -13.18 -10.12 10.57
C LEU A 50 -13.13 -8.92 9.63
N GLU A 51 -13.26 -7.71 10.16
CA GLU A 51 -13.17 -6.49 9.36
C GLU A 51 -11.74 -6.22 8.89
N ILE A 52 -10.74 -6.52 9.74
CA ILE A 52 -9.33 -6.48 9.36
C ILE A 52 -9.06 -7.46 8.22
N ILE A 53 -9.54 -8.71 8.33
CA ILE A 53 -9.47 -9.70 7.25
C ILE A 53 -10.17 -9.16 5.99
N GLY A 54 -11.34 -8.53 6.13
CA GLY A 54 -12.08 -7.91 5.04
C GLY A 54 -11.26 -6.84 4.29
N VAL A 55 -10.56 -5.97 5.01
CA VAL A 55 -9.65 -4.96 4.44
C VAL A 55 -8.52 -5.66 3.68
N LEU A 56 -7.87 -6.65 4.28
CA LEU A 56 -6.77 -7.39 3.64
C LEU A 56 -7.21 -8.14 2.38
N VAL A 57 -8.37 -8.79 2.41
CA VAL A 57 -8.95 -9.49 1.26
C VAL A 57 -9.30 -8.50 0.15
N SER A 58 -9.89 -7.35 0.49
CA SER A 58 -10.22 -6.32 -0.51
C SER A 58 -8.97 -5.78 -1.22
N ALA A 59 -7.88 -5.54 -0.48
CA ALA A 59 -6.59 -5.16 -1.05
C ALA A 59 -6.02 -6.27 -1.96
N ALA A 60 -6.10 -7.53 -1.53
CA ALA A 60 -5.67 -8.67 -2.34
C ALA A 60 -6.44 -8.77 -3.66
N VAL A 61 -7.76 -8.56 -3.64
CA VAL A 61 -8.60 -8.55 -4.86
C VAL A 61 -8.12 -7.48 -5.86
N VAL A 62 -7.76 -6.28 -5.39
CA VAL A 62 -7.22 -5.23 -6.27
C VAL A 62 -5.89 -5.66 -6.88
N VAL A 63 -4.98 -6.21 -6.08
CA VAL A 63 -3.68 -6.69 -6.56
C VAL A 63 -3.83 -7.80 -7.60
N VAL A 64 -4.71 -8.78 -7.35
CA VAL A 64 -4.99 -9.87 -8.27
C VAL A 64 -5.64 -9.35 -9.56
N SER A 65 -6.61 -8.43 -9.44
CA SER A 65 -7.29 -7.84 -10.60
C SER A 65 -6.32 -7.06 -11.49
N ARG A 66 -5.43 -6.24 -10.91
CA ARG A 66 -4.36 -5.56 -11.65
C ARG A 66 -3.40 -6.53 -12.35
N ARG A 67 -3.13 -7.69 -11.74
CA ARG A 67 -2.33 -8.73 -12.39
C ARG A 67 -3.04 -9.34 -13.59
N LEU A 68 -4.34 -9.61 -13.47
CA LEU A 68 -5.16 -10.20 -14.54
C LEU A 68 -5.40 -9.24 -15.71
N MET A 69 -5.55 -7.94 -15.44
CA MET A 69 -5.76 -6.93 -16.48
C MET A 69 -4.50 -6.63 -17.28
N GLY A 70 -3.32 -7.01 -16.79
CA GLY A 70 -2.06 -6.74 -17.48
C GLY A 70 -1.65 -5.27 -17.46
N ASP A 71 -2.41 -4.39 -16.77
CA ASP A 71 -2.04 -3.00 -16.58
C ASP A 71 -0.73 -2.91 -15.80
N VAL A 72 0.30 -2.39 -16.47
CA VAL A 72 1.57 -2.06 -15.87
C VAL A 72 1.78 -0.57 -16.06
N GLU A 73 1.41 0.19 -15.05
CA GLU A 73 1.67 1.63 -15.02
C GLU A 73 3.13 1.88 -14.69
N GLN A 74 3.64 3.02 -15.17
CA GLN A 74 4.96 3.49 -14.76
C GLN A 74 4.92 3.78 -13.25
N PRO A 75 5.90 3.29 -12.46
CA PRO A 75 5.94 3.59 -11.04
C PRO A 75 6.07 5.09 -10.81
N VAL A 76 5.41 5.61 -9.79
CA VAL A 76 5.37 7.05 -9.45
C VAL A 76 5.94 7.31 -8.06
N ASP A 77 6.43 8.52 -7.84
CA ASP A 77 6.83 8.99 -6.52
C ASP A 77 5.62 9.41 -5.66
N TYR A 78 5.86 9.76 -4.40
CA TYR A 78 4.84 10.25 -3.47
C TYR A 78 4.12 11.54 -3.92
N LEU A 79 4.60 12.22 -4.96
CA LEU A 79 3.99 13.39 -5.58
C LEU A 79 3.30 13.04 -6.91
N ASN A 80 3.08 11.74 -7.19
CA ASN A 80 2.53 11.21 -8.44
C ASN A 80 3.36 11.57 -9.68
N ARG A 81 4.67 11.76 -9.54
CA ARG A 81 5.56 12.01 -10.67
C ARG A 81 6.17 10.69 -11.14
N PRO A 82 6.30 10.45 -12.45
CA PRO A 82 6.87 9.21 -12.97
C PRO A 82 8.31 9.03 -12.49
N LEU A 83 8.60 7.83 -11.99
CA LEU A 83 9.94 7.39 -11.61
C LEU A 83 10.71 6.90 -12.84
N PRO A 84 12.02 7.19 -12.90
CA PRO A 84 12.84 6.69 -14.00
C PRO A 84 13.03 5.18 -13.88
N THR A 85 12.87 4.44 -14.98
CA THR A 85 12.93 2.97 -15.01
C THR A 85 14.21 2.42 -15.62
N GLY A 86 15.13 3.27 -16.07
CA GLY A 86 16.40 2.85 -16.64
C GLY A 86 17.39 2.35 -15.60
N ASP A 87 18.47 1.76 -16.12
CA ASP A 87 19.48 1.07 -15.32
C ASP A 87 20.65 1.96 -14.88
N SER A 88 20.64 3.24 -15.26
CA SER A 88 21.70 4.18 -14.94
C SER A 88 21.82 4.42 -13.43
N LYS A 89 23.05 4.64 -12.95
CA LYS A 89 23.33 4.96 -11.54
C LYS A 89 22.48 6.13 -10.98
N PRO A 90 22.33 7.29 -11.66
CA PRO A 90 21.53 8.39 -11.14
C PRO A 90 20.04 8.05 -11.03
N GLU A 91 19.52 7.23 -11.95
CA GLU A 91 18.11 6.80 -11.90
C GLU A 91 17.84 5.84 -10.74
N LYS A 92 18.73 4.88 -10.52
CA LYS A 92 18.70 3.98 -9.35
C LYS A 92 18.74 4.74 -8.03
N GLN A 93 19.60 5.75 -7.92
CA GLN A 93 19.66 6.61 -6.74
C GLN A 93 18.37 7.38 -6.51
N ARG A 94 17.72 7.86 -7.59
CA ARG A 94 16.43 8.56 -7.49
C ARG A 94 15.32 7.63 -7.01
N ARG A 95 15.27 6.39 -7.49
CA ARG A 95 14.31 5.37 -7.00
C ARG A 95 14.57 4.99 -5.55
N LEU A 96 15.83 4.75 -5.19
CA LEU A 96 16.22 4.46 -3.80
C LEU A 96 15.79 5.57 -2.84
N LYS A 97 16.00 6.84 -3.22
CA LYS A 97 15.55 7.99 -2.44
C LYS A 97 14.02 7.99 -2.29
N ASN A 98 13.29 7.62 -3.33
CA ASN A 98 11.84 7.51 -3.26
C ASN A 98 11.39 6.43 -2.26
N TYR A 99 11.97 5.23 -2.33
CA TYR A 99 11.66 4.17 -1.36
C TYR A 99 11.95 4.63 0.06
N LEU A 100 13.10 5.26 0.28
CA LEU A 100 13.48 5.79 1.59
C LEU A 100 12.50 6.85 2.12
N ILE A 101 12.04 7.77 1.27
CA ILE A 101 11.03 8.78 1.67
C ILE A 101 9.69 8.12 1.98
N ASN A 102 9.22 7.21 1.13
CA ASN A 102 7.95 6.49 1.36
C ASN A 102 7.98 5.74 2.69
N SER A 103 9.06 5.02 2.96
CA SER A 103 9.18 4.26 4.20
C SER A 103 9.34 5.15 5.44
N MET A 104 9.96 6.33 5.30
CA MET A 104 9.97 7.33 6.38
C MET A 104 8.56 7.83 6.68
N LEU A 105 7.78 8.18 5.65
CA LEU A 105 6.40 8.64 5.82
C LEU A 105 5.52 7.55 6.45
N PHE A 106 5.71 6.30 6.01
CA PHE A 106 5.00 5.15 6.58
C PHE A 106 5.35 4.94 8.05
N GLY A 107 6.65 4.88 8.39
CA GLY A 107 7.11 4.72 9.76
C GLY A 107 6.65 5.87 10.67
N LEU A 108 6.70 7.11 10.18
CA LEU A 108 6.20 8.27 10.92
C LEU A 108 4.69 8.18 11.17
N GLY A 109 3.92 7.80 10.15
CA GLY A 109 2.47 7.61 10.27
C GLY A 109 2.13 6.58 11.33
N PHE A 110 2.84 5.44 11.34
CA PHE A 110 2.67 4.40 12.35
C PHE A 110 3.03 4.86 13.76
N ALA A 111 4.17 5.53 13.93
CA ALA A 111 4.61 6.03 15.23
C ALA A 111 3.64 7.10 15.79
N VAL A 112 3.12 7.98 14.94
CA VAL A 112 2.10 8.97 15.35
C VAL A 112 0.81 8.28 15.78
N MET A 113 0.35 7.29 15.01
CA MET A 113 -0.85 6.52 15.35
C MET A 113 -0.69 5.76 16.67
N ASP A 114 0.47 5.14 16.88
CA ASP A 114 0.81 4.44 18.12
C ASP A 114 0.74 5.38 19.33
N VAL A 115 1.41 6.54 19.26
CA VAL A 115 1.36 7.54 20.32
C VAL A 115 -0.06 8.02 20.60
N ILE A 116 -0.88 8.22 19.55
CA ILE A 116 -2.28 8.61 19.72
C ILE A 116 -3.07 7.52 20.44
N LEU A 117 -2.91 6.25 20.05
CA LEU A 117 -3.61 5.12 20.69
C LEU A 117 -3.19 4.95 22.15
N LEU A 118 -1.89 5.05 22.43
CA LEU A 118 -1.36 4.96 23.79
C LEU A 118 -1.91 6.08 24.68
N LEU A 119 -1.91 7.34 24.20
CA LEU A 119 -2.39 8.48 24.98
C LEU A 119 -3.92 8.54 25.11
N SER A 120 -4.65 8.09 24.09
CA SER A 120 -6.11 8.28 24.02
C SER A 120 -6.88 7.08 24.58
N ALA A 121 -6.40 5.87 24.32
CA ALA A 121 -7.08 4.62 24.68
C ALA A 121 -6.33 3.82 25.76
N GLY A 122 -5.13 4.27 26.17
CA GLY A 122 -4.30 3.53 27.13
C GLY A 122 -3.86 2.16 26.60
N TYR A 123 -3.88 1.96 25.28
CA TYR A 123 -3.53 0.70 24.67
C TYR A 123 -2.02 0.55 24.68
N ASP A 124 -1.51 -0.33 25.54
CA ASP A 124 -0.09 -0.64 25.63
C ASP A 124 0.26 -1.72 24.60
N PHE A 125 1.08 -1.34 23.61
CA PHE A 125 1.65 -2.27 22.65
C PHE A 125 2.96 -2.88 23.17
N LEU A 126 3.37 -3.99 22.55
CA LEU A 126 4.49 -4.83 22.97
C LEU A 126 5.79 -4.04 23.23
N GLU A 127 6.09 -3.06 22.39
CA GLU A 127 7.29 -2.23 22.51
C GLU A 127 7.29 -1.33 23.74
N HIS A 128 6.12 -0.82 24.14
CA HIS A 128 6.02 0.06 25.29
C HIS A 128 6.23 -0.74 26.59
N GLU A 129 5.67 -1.94 26.66
CA GLU A 129 5.91 -2.89 27.74
C GLU A 129 7.39 -3.31 27.79
N ALA A 130 7.98 -3.67 26.65
CA ALA A 130 9.40 -4.05 26.57
C ALA A 130 10.33 -2.91 27.03
N ILE A 131 10.06 -1.66 26.67
CA ILE A 131 10.87 -0.52 27.10
C ILE A 131 10.69 -0.21 28.58
N LYS A 132 9.47 -0.34 29.12
CA LYS A 132 9.24 -0.25 30.57
C LYS A 132 10.02 -1.32 31.34
N GLU A 133 10.07 -2.54 30.82
CA GLU A 133 10.83 -3.64 31.44
C GLU A 133 12.35 -3.38 31.42
N ILE A 134 12.87 -2.84 30.32
CA ILE A 134 14.30 -2.48 30.19
C ILE A 134 14.66 -1.25 31.04
N LEU A 135 13.75 -0.28 31.18
CA LEU A 135 13.96 0.98 31.91
C LEU A 135 12.88 1.23 32.98
N PRO A 136 12.81 0.41 34.04
CA PRO A 136 11.69 0.41 34.99
C PRO A 136 11.57 1.68 35.83
N ASN A 137 12.66 2.42 36.01
CA ASN A 137 12.71 3.65 36.82
C ASN A 137 12.76 4.93 35.97
N SER A 138 12.44 4.84 34.68
CA SER A 138 12.49 6.00 33.78
C SER A 138 11.21 6.83 33.82
N ASN A 139 11.32 8.11 33.44
CA ASN A 139 10.15 9.00 33.32
C ASN A 139 9.22 8.49 32.22
N GLY A 140 7.90 8.48 32.45
CA GLY A 140 6.89 8.07 31.48
C GLY A 140 6.99 8.79 30.13
N THR A 141 7.42 10.05 30.11
CA THR A 141 7.68 10.76 28.84
C THR A 141 8.84 10.16 28.05
N LEU A 142 9.90 9.71 28.75
CA LEU A 142 11.06 9.09 28.11
C LEU A 142 10.70 7.72 27.54
N VAL A 143 9.93 6.92 28.30
CA VAL A 143 9.40 5.63 27.83
C VAL A 143 8.56 5.83 26.57
N LEU A 144 7.65 6.81 26.57
CA LEU A 144 6.81 7.12 25.42
C LEU A 144 7.63 7.49 24.18
N VAL A 145 8.62 8.37 24.32
CA VAL A 145 9.49 8.77 23.21
C VAL A 145 10.28 7.59 22.66
N LEU A 146 10.83 6.74 23.52
CA LEU A 146 11.57 5.55 23.09
C LEU A 146 10.66 4.53 22.40
N SER A 147 9.43 4.38 22.87
CA SER A 147 8.43 3.49 22.26
C SER A 147 8.08 3.96 20.86
N ALA A 148 7.77 5.24 20.70
CA ALA A 148 7.50 5.83 19.40
C ALA A 148 8.69 5.69 18.43
N LEU A 149 9.93 5.84 18.93
CA LEU A 149 11.14 5.61 18.13
C LEU A 149 11.32 4.15 17.73
N ALA A 150 10.98 3.20 18.61
CA ALA A 150 11.03 1.77 18.30
C ALA A 150 10.01 1.40 17.23
N VAL A 151 8.75 1.86 17.36
CA VAL A 151 7.71 1.68 16.34
C VAL A 151 8.12 2.30 15.02
N PHE A 152 8.63 3.54 15.06
CA PHE A 152 9.13 4.22 13.86
C PHE A 152 10.22 3.40 13.18
N ALA A 153 11.25 2.96 13.92
CA ALA A 153 12.38 2.22 13.36
C ALA A 153 11.94 0.87 12.77
N ALA A 154 11.05 0.15 13.45
CA ALA A 154 10.50 -1.11 12.97
C ALA A 154 9.67 -0.90 11.69
N GLY A 155 8.70 0.02 11.73
CA GLY A 155 7.83 0.35 10.59
C GLY A 155 8.62 0.85 9.39
N PHE A 156 9.59 1.75 9.61
CA PHE A 156 10.50 2.23 8.57
C PHE A 156 11.28 1.08 7.94
N THR A 157 11.92 0.22 8.74
CA THR A 157 12.79 -0.84 8.24
C THR A 157 12.00 -1.85 7.42
N VAL A 158 10.86 -2.30 7.92
CA VAL A 158 9.98 -3.25 7.23
C VAL A 158 9.46 -2.64 5.93
N SER A 159 8.94 -1.40 5.97
CA SER A 159 8.44 -0.71 4.78
C SER A 159 9.55 -0.51 3.74
N PHE A 160 10.77 -0.17 4.16
CA PHE A 160 11.88 0.03 3.23
C PHE A 160 12.27 -1.23 2.51
N ILE A 161 12.32 -2.36 3.23
CA ILE A 161 12.60 -3.67 2.62
C ILE A 161 11.50 -4.00 1.59
N PHE A 162 10.23 -3.83 1.94
CA PHE A 162 9.13 -4.12 1.02
C PHE A 162 9.12 -3.18 -0.20
N ASP A 163 9.24 -1.87 0.00
CA ASP A 163 9.25 -0.88 -1.08
C ASP A 163 10.42 -1.13 -2.03
N TYR A 164 11.60 -1.44 -1.50
CA TYR A 164 12.76 -1.78 -2.31
C TYR A 164 12.56 -3.08 -3.10
N LEU A 165 12.09 -4.14 -2.45
CA LEU A 165 11.87 -5.44 -3.11
C LEU A 165 10.78 -5.36 -4.17
N ILE A 166 9.63 -4.77 -3.85
CA ILE A 166 8.52 -4.62 -4.79
C ILE A 166 8.90 -3.66 -5.91
N GLY A 167 9.46 -2.50 -5.58
CA GLY A 167 9.85 -1.49 -6.56
C GLY A 167 10.90 -2.01 -7.55
N GLU A 168 12.08 -2.40 -7.07
CA GLU A 168 13.19 -2.81 -7.95
C GLU A 168 12.99 -4.20 -8.56
N CYS A 169 12.53 -5.17 -7.77
CA CYS A 169 12.49 -6.56 -8.25
C CYS A 169 11.24 -6.87 -9.05
N TYR A 170 10.13 -6.17 -8.80
CA TYR A 170 8.85 -6.47 -9.44
C TYR A 170 8.40 -5.36 -10.39
N GLU A 171 8.18 -4.14 -9.91
CA GLU A 171 7.56 -3.06 -10.72
C GLU A 171 8.44 -2.63 -11.89
N ILE A 172 9.70 -2.29 -11.63
CA ILE A 172 10.63 -1.82 -12.67
C ILE A 172 10.86 -2.89 -13.73
N LYS A 173 11.10 -4.14 -13.31
CA LYS A 173 11.32 -5.27 -14.24
C LYS A 173 10.08 -5.55 -15.08
N ARG A 174 8.90 -5.53 -14.46
CA ARG A 174 7.63 -5.80 -15.15
C ARG A 174 7.31 -4.70 -16.17
N TYR A 175 7.53 -3.43 -15.79
CA TYR A 175 7.34 -2.28 -16.68
C TYR A 175 8.31 -2.32 -17.87
N ASN A 176 9.61 -2.50 -17.62
CA ASN A 176 10.60 -2.58 -18.71
C ASN A 176 10.34 -3.76 -19.65
N LYS A 177 9.89 -4.91 -19.12
CA LYS A 177 9.48 -6.06 -19.94
C LYS A 177 8.26 -5.76 -20.82
N MET A 178 7.33 -4.93 -20.34
CA MET A 178 6.18 -4.51 -21.14
C MET A 178 6.61 -3.57 -22.26
N ILE A 179 7.41 -2.54 -21.96
CA ILE A 179 7.93 -1.59 -22.95
C ILE A 179 8.74 -2.31 -24.03
N ALA A 180 9.65 -3.21 -23.65
CA ALA A 180 10.44 -3.98 -24.63
C ALA A 180 9.57 -4.81 -25.60
N LYS A 181 8.43 -5.35 -25.13
CA LYS A 181 7.50 -6.06 -26.01
C LYS A 181 6.79 -5.13 -26.99
N LEU A 182 6.39 -3.95 -26.53
CA LEU A 182 5.75 -2.94 -27.39
C LEU A 182 6.73 -2.45 -28.46
N ASP A 183 7.98 -2.19 -28.09
CA ASP A 183 9.03 -1.80 -29.04
C ASP A 183 9.30 -2.91 -30.08
N GLU A 184 9.29 -4.18 -29.67
CA GLU A 184 9.43 -5.32 -30.60
C GLU A 184 8.24 -5.44 -31.56
N GLU A 185 7.02 -5.12 -31.12
CA GLU A 185 5.82 -5.15 -31.95
C GLU A 185 5.81 -3.99 -32.96
N GLU A 186 6.23 -2.80 -32.55
CA GLU A 186 6.37 -1.63 -33.43
C GLU A 186 7.42 -1.86 -34.51
N ASN A 187 8.59 -2.41 -34.16
CA ASN A 187 9.66 -2.69 -35.11
C ASN A 187 9.37 -3.85 -36.09
N LYS A 188 8.31 -4.63 -35.84
CA LYS A 188 7.86 -5.73 -36.74
C LYS A 188 6.76 -5.29 -37.73
N GLN A 189 6.24 -4.07 -37.59
CA GLN A 189 5.29 -3.46 -38.53
C GLN A 189 6.01 -2.68 -39.63
#